data_AF-A0A0R0K1J8-F1
#
_entry.id   AF-A0A0R0K1J8-F1
#
_cell.length_a   1.000
_cell.length_b   1.000
_cell.length_c   1.000
_cell.angle_alpha   90.00
_cell.angle_beta   90.00
_cell.angle_gamma   90.00
#
_symmetry.space_group_name_H-M   'P 1'
#
loop_
_entity.id
_entity.type
_entity.pdbx_description
1 polymer ?
#
loop_
_entity_poly.entity_id
_entity_poly.type
_entity_poly.pdbx_seq_one_letter_code
_entity_poly.pdbx_strand_id
1 'polypeptide(L)'
;MSEVEFEPQSPRLFIPNFLSLNECRELEFIHKSSSTVGYRPIVFSTTLSHLIATNSSHFIIPFIPIRERLKDKLEEFFKCEYELFIEFTGLISWSRGASIGWHSDDNRPYLKQRHFSEVCYLNTYGPDFSGGLFHFQDGCSDVHS
;
A
#
# COMPACT_ATOMS: atom_id res chain seq x y z
N MET A 1 7.51 10.95 36.44
CA MET A 1 7.27 10.18 35.21
C MET A 1 8.03 10.90 34.13
N SER A 2 9.18 10.37 33.71
CA SER A 2 9.97 10.96 32.63
C SER A 2 9.19 10.81 31.33
N GLU A 3 8.90 11.94 30.68
CA GLU A 3 8.44 11.96 29.29
C GLU A 3 9.50 11.24 28.47
N VAL A 4 9.12 10.10 27.90
CA VAL A 4 9.96 9.40 26.94
C VAL A 4 9.82 10.18 25.65
N GLU A 5 10.77 11.09 25.39
CA GLU A 5 10.92 11.72 24.09
C GLU A 5 11.21 10.62 23.06
N PHE A 6 10.20 10.30 22.25
CA PHE A 6 10.38 9.52 21.05
C PHE A 6 11.23 10.37 20.09
N GLU A 7 12.50 10.05 19.94
CA GLU A 7 13.25 10.53 18.77
C GLU A 7 12.49 10.12 17.51
N PRO A 8 12.27 11.02 16.54
CA PRO A 8 11.53 10.67 15.34
C PRO A 8 12.35 9.65 14.53
N GLN A 9 12.01 8.37 14.69
CA GLN A 9 12.28 7.35 13.69
C GLN A 9 11.79 7.90 12.34
N SER A 10 12.59 7.69 11.28
CA SER A 10 12.21 8.10 9.92
C SER A 10 10.73 7.81 9.66
N PRO A 11 9.93 8.77 9.17
CA PRO A 11 8.49 8.56 8.95
C PRO A 11 8.21 7.53 7.85
N ARG A 12 9.27 7.00 7.23
CA ARG A 12 9.24 6.07 6.11
C ARG A 12 10.27 4.97 6.32
N LEU A 13 9.88 3.75 6.01
CA LEU A 13 10.74 2.58 5.96
C LEU A 13 10.74 2.00 4.55
N PHE A 14 11.93 1.74 4.00
CA PHE A 14 12.07 0.98 2.74
C PHE A 14 12.65 -0.40 3.05
N ILE A 15 11.96 -1.45 2.61
CA ILE A 15 12.37 -2.84 2.81
C ILE A 15 12.60 -3.50 1.45
N PRO A 16 13.87 -3.69 1.04
CA PRO A 16 14.15 -4.38 -0.22
C PRO A 16 13.78 -5.87 -0.10
N ASN A 17 13.28 -6.44 -1.20
CA ASN A 17 12.99 -7.87 -1.33
C ASN A 17 12.04 -8.43 -0.25
N PHE A 18 11.09 -7.61 0.23
CA PHE A 18 10.10 -8.05 1.20
C PHE A 18 9.22 -9.20 0.67
N LEU A 19 8.81 -9.08 -0.59
CA LEU A 19 8.15 -10.15 -1.34
C LEU A 19 9.19 -10.91 -2.15
N SER A 20 9.04 -12.23 -2.17
CA SER A 20 9.74 -13.09 -3.11
C SER A 20 9.24 -12.87 -4.53
N LEU A 21 10.07 -13.21 -5.52
CA LEU A 21 9.68 -13.12 -6.93
C LEU A 21 8.42 -13.95 -7.27
N ASN A 22 8.23 -15.09 -6.58
CA ASN A 22 7.05 -15.92 -6.77
C ASN A 22 5.79 -15.27 -6.23
N GLU A 23 5.85 -14.66 -5.03
CA GLU A 23 4.73 -13.89 -4.48
C GLU A 23 4.38 -12.71 -5.40
N CYS A 24 5.37 -11.98 -5.92
CA CYS A 24 5.12 -10.90 -6.87
C CYS A 24 4.40 -11.40 -8.14
N ARG A 25 4.86 -12.50 -8.73
CA ARG A 25 4.25 -13.10 -9.93
C ARG A 25 2.84 -13.61 -9.69
N GLU A 26 2.59 -14.21 -8.53
CA GLU A 26 1.27 -14.70 -8.15
C GLU A 26 0.28 -13.53 -7.98
N LEU A 27 0.67 -12.48 -7.27
CA LEU A 27 -0.15 -11.28 -7.12
C LEU A 27 -0.37 -10.57 -8.47
N GLU A 28 0.65 -10.48 -9.32
CA GLU A 28 0.52 -9.92 -10.67
C GLU A 28 -0.48 -10.72 -11.53
N PHE A 29 -0.42 -12.06 -11.47
CA PHE A 29 -1.36 -12.93 -12.16
C PHE A 29 -2.80 -12.71 -11.68
N ILE A 30 -3.01 -12.64 -10.36
CA ILE A 30 -4.33 -12.39 -9.77
C ILE A 30 -4.87 -11.03 -10.23
N HIS A 31 -4.03 -9.99 -10.20
CA HIS A 31 -4.41 -8.65 -10.67
C HIS A 31 -4.83 -8.66 -12.14
N LYS A 32 -4.01 -9.23 -13.03
CA LYS A 32 -4.32 -9.31 -14.45
C LYS A 32 -5.61 -10.09 -14.73
N SER A 33 -5.93 -11.07 -13.90
CA SER A 33 -7.11 -11.93 -14.06
C SER A 33 -8.40 -11.30 -13.52
N SER A 34 -8.31 -10.41 -12.53
CA SER A 34 -9.47 -9.94 -11.75
C SER A 34 -9.61 -8.42 -11.65
N SER A 35 -8.70 -7.66 -12.27
CA SER A 35 -8.73 -6.20 -12.17
C SER A 35 -9.92 -5.58 -12.89
N THR A 36 -10.39 -4.48 -12.32
CA THR A 36 -11.42 -3.64 -12.89
C THR A 36 -10.87 -2.25 -13.16
N VAL A 37 -11.49 -1.52 -14.09
CA VAL A 37 -11.16 -0.12 -14.34
C VAL A 37 -11.53 0.67 -13.07
N GLY A 38 -10.52 1.33 -12.48
CA GLY A 38 -10.70 2.12 -11.28
C GLY A 38 -11.36 3.48 -11.56
N TYR A 39 -11.46 4.32 -10.52
CA TYR A 39 -12.05 5.66 -10.64
C TYR A 39 -11.22 6.62 -11.52
N ARG A 40 -9.92 6.33 -11.71
CA ARG A 40 -9.05 7.08 -12.61
C ARG A 40 -8.97 6.33 -13.94
N PRO A 41 -9.10 7.04 -15.08
CA PRO A 41 -8.75 6.47 -16.36
C PRO A 41 -7.37 5.81 -16.29
N ILE A 42 -7.17 4.72 -17.03
CA ILE A 42 -5.87 4.03 -17.19
C ILE A 42 -5.22 3.54 -15.88
N VAL A 43 -5.99 3.50 -14.78
CA VAL A 43 -5.64 2.85 -13.52
C VAL A 43 -6.59 1.68 -13.31
N PHE A 44 -6.03 0.52 -13.00
CA PHE A 44 -6.80 -0.69 -12.73
C PHE A 44 -6.60 -1.11 -11.29
N SER A 45 -7.67 -1.62 -10.66
CA SER A 45 -7.65 -2.04 -9.26
C SER A 45 -8.24 -3.43 -9.09
N THR A 46 -7.64 -4.20 -8.19
CA THR A 46 -8.19 -5.47 -7.69
C THR A 46 -8.27 -5.38 -6.19
N THR A 47 -9.47 -5.29 -5.62
CA THR A 47 -9.69 -5.27 -4.17
C THR A 47 -10.10 -6.65 -3.67
N LEU A 48 -10.02 -6.90 -2.36
CA LEU A 48 -10.54 -8.15 -1.79
C LEU A 48 -12.00 -8.42 -2.15
N SER A 49 -12.85 -7.39 -2.26
CA SER A 49 -14.24 -7.54 -2.70
C SER A 49 -14.36 -8.04 -4.13
N HIS A 50 -13.49 -7.58 -5.05
CA HIS A 50 -13.45 -8.10 -6.42
C HIS A 50 -13.08 -9.59 -6.43
N LEU A 51 -12.12 -9.98 -5.59
CA LEU A 51 -11.69 -11.37 -5.48
C LEU A 51 -12.77 -12.27 -4.86
N ILE A 52 -13.48 -11.79 -3.83
CA ILE A 52 -14.63 -12.49 -3.24
C ILE A 52 -15.70 -12.75 -4.32
N ALA A 53 -15.96 -11.76 -5.18
CA ALA A 53 -16.93 -11.88 -6.25
C ALA A 53 -16.57 -12.94 -7.31
N THR A 54 -15.28 -13.32 -7.44
CA THR A 54 -14.88 -14.41 -8.34
C THR A 54 -15.31 -15.79 -7.85
N ASN A 55 -15.73 -15.92 -6.58
CA ASN A 55 -16.00 -17.18 -5.91
C ASN A 55 -14.81 -18.17 -5.97
N SER A 56 -13.58 -17.64 -6.09
CA SER A 56 -12.33 -18.40 -6.09
C SER A 56 -11.48 -18.01 -4.90
N SER A 57 -11.53 -18.82 -3.83
CA SER A 57 -10.74 -18.58 -2.62
C SER A 57 -9.23 -18.58 -2.90
N HIS A 58 -8.78 -19.30 -3.93
CA HIS A 58 -7.39 -19.34 -4.36
C HIS A 58 -6.81 -17.97 -4.73
N PHE A 59 -7.64 -17.02 -5.16
CA PHE A 59 -7.16 -15.67 -5.44
C PHE A 59 -7.02 -14.80 -4.18
N ILE A 60 -7.69 -15.14 -3.09
CA ILE A 60 -7.64 -14.38 -1.83
C ILE A 60 -6.52 -14.88 -0.93
N ILE A 61 -6.31 -16.20 -0.88
CA ILE A 61 -5.37 -16.85 0.05
C ILE A 61 -3.98 -16.19 0.05
N PRO A 62 -3.36 -15.81 -1.09
CA PRO A 62 -2.03 -15.21 -1.09
C PRO A 62 -1.95 -13.86 -0.35
N PHE A 63 -3.04 -13.10 -0.30
CA PHE A 63 -3.06 -11.78 0.34
C PHE A 63 -2.96 -11.85 1.86
N ILE A 64 -3.56 -12.88 2.47
CA ILE A 64 -3.67 -13.00 3.93
C ILE A 64 -2.28 -13.06 4.60
N PRO A 65 -1.38 -14.02 4.28
CA PRO A 65 -0.08 -14.05 4.94
C PRO A 65 0.80 -12.84 4.59
N ILE A 66 0.66 -12.29 3.39
CA ILE A 66 1.45 -11.13 2.94
C ILE A 66 1.08 -9.88 3.73
N ARG A 67 -0.21 -9.58 3.86
CA ARG A 67 -0.67 -8.36 4.54
C ARG A 67 -0.40 -8.41 6.05
N GLU A 68 -0.50 -9.58 6.68
CA GLU A 68 -0.20 -9.71 8.11
C GLU A 68 1.31 -9.57 8.35
N ARG A 69 2.16 -10.18 7.50
CA ARG A 69 3.63 -9.97 7.58
C ARG A 69 4.03 -8.50 7.40
N LEU A 70 3.33 -7.79 6.52
CA LEU A 70 3.51 -6.37 6.26
C LEU A 70 3.21 -5.55 7.51
N LYS A 71 1.99 -5.75 8.06
CA LYS A 71 1.55 -5.15 9.32
C LYS A 71 2.53 -5.45 10.47
N ASP A 72 2.89 -6.71 10.69
CA ASP A 72 3.81 -7.12 11.75
C ASP A 72 5.16 -6.38 11.63
N LYS A 73 5.67 -6.25 10.40
CA LYS A 73 6.95 -5.58 10.17
C LYS A 73 6.87 -4.07 10.40
N LEU A 74 5.74 -3.46 10.05
CA LEU A 74 5.47 -2.06 10.32
C LEU A 74 5.36 -1.81 11.83
N GLU A 75 4.57 -2.62 12.52
CA GLU A 75 4.37 -2.53 13.96
C GLU A 75 5.69 -2.67 14.73
N GLU A 76 6.54 -3.65 14.36
CA GLU A 76 7.89 -3.83 14.92
C GLU A 76 8.75 -2.57 14.74
N PHE A 77 8.69 -1.95 13.55
CA PHE A 77 9.54 -0.79 13.25
C PHE A 77 9.13 0.46 14.03
N PHE A 78 7.82 0.73 14.11
CA PHE A 78 7.27 1.91 14.78
C PHE A 78 6.93 1.67 16.27
N LYS A 79 7.16 0.46 16.79
CA LYS A 79 6.93 0.07 18.20
C LYS A 79 5.47 0.26 18.63
N CYS A 80 4.55 -0.17 17.78
CA CYS A 80 3.10 -0.10 17.99
C CYS A 80 2.44 -1.48 17.82
N GLU A 81 3.11 -2.53 18.31
CA GLU A 81 2.66 -3.91 18.22
C GLU A 81 1.24 -4.09 18.74
N TYR A 82 0.42 -4.77 17.94
CA TYR A 82 -1.00 -5.05 18.20
C TYR A 82 -1.93 -3.83 18.25
N GLU A 83 -1.46 -2.63 17.91
CA GLU A 83 -2.29 -1.41 17.91
C GLU A 83 -3.01 -1.19 16.57
N LEU A 84 -2.58 -1.85 15.49
CA LEU A 84 -3.07 -1.56 14.14
C LEU A 84 -4.06 -2.61 13.60
N PHE A 85 -4.98 -2.12 12.78
CA PHE A 85 -5.86 -2.96 11.95
C PHE A 85 -5.67 -2.62 10.47
N ILE A 86 -5.79 -3.63 9.62
CA ILE A 86 -5.68 -3.46 8.16
C ILE A 86 -7.02 -2.97 7.62
N GLU A 87 -7.11 -1.69 7.28
CA GLU A 87 -8.33 -1.09 6.73
C GLU A 87 -8.60 -1.54 5.28
N PHE A 88 -7.55 -1.59 4.46
CA PHE A 88 -7.68 -1.82 3.03
C PHE A 88 -6.55 -2.70 2.51
N THR A 89 -6.87 -3.59 1.58
CA THR A 89 -5.89 -4.36 0.82
C THR A 89 -6.35 -4.45 -0.63
N GLY A 90 -5.45 -4.14 -1.55
CA GLY A 90 -5.72 -4.26 -2.98
C GLY A 90 -4.45 -4.13 -3.82
N LEU A 91 -4.57 -4.55 -5.08
CA LEU A 91 -3.56 -4.37 -6.11
C LEU A 91 -3.97 -3.23 -7.02
N ILE A 92 -3.00 -2.41 -7.42
CA ILE A 92 -3.22 -1.26 -8.28
C ILE A 92 -2.17 -1.29 -9.38
N SER A 93 -2.60 -1.17 -10.64
CA SER A 93 -1.69 -0.93 -11.76
C SER A 93 -1.94 0.44 -12.38
N TRP A 94 -0.83 1.12 -12.66
CA TRP A 94 -0.79 2.43 -13.28
C TRP A 94 -0.30 2.27 -14.71
N SER A 95 -1.17 2.47 -15.70
CA SER A 95 -0.78 2.35 -17.10
C SER A 95 -0.15 3.65 -17.61
N ARG A 96 0.43 3.61 -18.81
CA ARG A 96 1.11 4.75 -19.43
C ARG A 96 0.23 6.00 -19.43
N GLY A 97 0.74 7.09 -18.84
CA GLY A 97 0.05 8.37 -18.72
C GLY A 97 -0.70 8.56 -17.40
N ALA A 98 -0.81 7.51 -16.58
CA ALA A 98 -1.47 7.59 -15.29
C ALA A 98 -0.58 8.36 -14.31
N SER A 99 -1.23 9.17 -13.46
CA SER A 99 -0.55 9.91 -12.39
C SER A 99 -1.53 10.19 -11.26
N ILE A 100 -0.97 10.46 -10.09
CA ILE A 100 -1.71 10.98 -8.93
C ILE A 100 -0.99 12.22 -8.43
N GLY A 101 -1.77 13.27 -8.17
CA GLY A 101 -1.24 14.51 -7.60
C GLY A 101 -0.88 14.34 -6.13
N TRP A 102 -0.26 15.37 -5.56
CA TRP A 102 0.06 15.44 -4.14
C TRP A 102 -1.20 15.24 -3.27
N HIS A 103 -1.10 14.34 -2.30
CA HIS A 103 -2.15 14.06 -1.32
C HIS A 103 -1.55 13.41 -0.08
N SER A 104 -2.28 13.48 1.04
CA SER A 104 -2.12 12.57 2.16
C SER A 104 -3.14 11.43 2.06
N ASP A 105 -2.84 10.28 2.65
CA ASP A 105 -3.75 9.13 2.63
C ASP A 105 -4.94 9.29 3.59
N ASP A 106 -4.88 10.24 4.51
CA ASP A 106 -5.92 10.63 5.46
C ASP A 106 -6.74 11.87 4.99
N ASN A 107 -6.69 12.20 3.70
CA ASN A 107 -7.21 13.47 3.13
C ASN A 107 -8.75 13.63 3.11
N ARG A 108 -9.53 12.67 3.59
CA ARG A 108 -11.00 12.73 3.68
C ARG A 108 -11.47 12.36 5.09
N PRO A 109 -12.64 12.86 5.56
CA PRO A 109 -13.14 12.54 6.91
C PRO A 109 -13.22 11.04 7.22
N TYR A 110 -13.63 10.23 6.25
CA TYR A 110 -13.73 8.77 6.41
C TYR A 110 -12.39 8.02 6.28
N LEU A 111 -11.29 8.74 6.04
CA LEU A 111 -9.92 8.22 5.96
C LEU A 111 -9.04 8.70 7.12
N LYS A 112 -9.58 9.54 8.02
CA LYS A 112 -8.81 10.20 9.08
C LYS A 112 -8.19 9.25 10.09
N GLN A 113 -8.70 8.02 10.19
CA GLN A 113 -8.17 6.96 11.04
C GLN A 113 -6.90 6.27 10.49
N ARG A 114 -6.44 6.63 9.29
CA ARG A 114 -5.24 6.02 8.69
C ARG A 114 -3.97 6.61 9.29
N HIS A 115 -3.26 5.81 10.05
CA HIS A 115 -1.97 6.19 10.65
C HIS A 115 -0.79 5.85 9.73
N PHE A 116 -0.90 4.76 8.98
CA PHE A 116 0.17 4.24 8.14
C PHE A 116 -0.34 3.77 6.79
N SER A 117 0.56 3.79 5.81
CA SER A 117 0.34 3.24 4.47
C SER A 117 1.53 2.39 4.06
N GLU A 118 1.24 1.25 3.46
CA GLU A 118 2.22 0.27 3.02
C GLU A 118 2.02 -0.04 1.54
N VAL A 119 3.11 -0.07 0.78
CA VAL A 119 3.08 -0.36 -0.65
C VAL A 119 4.21 -1.29 -1.04
N CYS A 120 3.87 -2.38 -1.73
CA CYS A 120 4.82 -3.27 -2.36
C CYS A 120 4.82 -3.05 -3.88
N TYR A 121 5.99 -2.79 -4.44
CA TYR A 121 6.19 -2.85 -5.88
C TYR A 121 6.22 -4.33 -6.32
N LEU A 122 5.35 -4.70 -7.25
CA LEU A 122 5.30 -6.05 -7.82
C LEU A 122 6.15 -6.20 -9.10
N ASN A 123 6.61 -5.08 -9.64
CA ASN A 123 7.45 -4.97 -10.84
C ASN A 123 8.67 -4.06 -10.56
N THR A 124 9.64 -4.08 -11.47
CA THR A 124 10.97 -3.47 -11.26
C THR A 124 11.12 -2.17 -12.06
N TYR A 125 11.50 -1.09 -11.35
CA TYR A 125 11.83 0.18 -11.99
C TYR A 125 13.05 0.04 -12.91
N GLY A 126 12.95 0.54 -14.14
CA GLY A 126 13.96 0.39 -15.19
C GLY A 126 13.58 -0.72 -16.18
N PRO A 127 13.64 -2.01 -15.79
CA PRO A 127 13.27 -3.11 -16.66
C PRO A 127 11.80 -3.14 -17.07
N ASP A 128 10.87 -2.93 -16.13
CA ASP A 128 9.44 -3.14 -16.38
C ASP A 128 8.69 -1.81 -16.60
N PHE A 129 9.18 -0.72 -16.03
CA PHE A 129 8.56 0.60 -16.15
C PHE A 129 9.57 1.74 -16.00
N SER A 130 9.24 2.90 -16.61
CA SER A 130 9.96 4.16 -16.46
C SER A 130 9.00 5.26 -16.02
N GLY A 131 9.29 5.96 -14.92
CA GLY A 131 8.37 6.88 -14.23
C GLY A 131 7.61 6.19 -13.09
N GLY A 132 6.51 6.78 -12.61
CA GLY A 132 5.61 6.16 -11.62
C GLY A 132 6.22 5.89 -10.24
N LEU A 133 7.33 6.54 -9.91
CA LEU A 133 7.95 6.46 -8.59
C LEU A 133 7.16 7.27 -7.56
N PHE A 134 7.18 6.83 -6.30
CA PHE A 134 6.69 7.66 -5.21
C PHE A 134 7.57 8.90 -5.07
N HIS A 135 6.92 10.05 -5.04
CA HIS A 135 7.51 11.30 -4.62
C HIS A 135 6.89 11.70 -3.30
N PHE A 136 7.73 12.15 -2.37
CA PHE A 136 7.28 12.63 -1.07
C PHE A 136 7.63 14.10 -0.94
N GLN A 137 6.69 14.85 -0.37
CA GLN A 137 6.87 16.24 0.00
C GLN A 137 6.34 16.39 1.42
N ASP A 138 7.06 17.12 2.26
CA ASP A 138 6.58 17.42 3.60
C ASP A 138 5.35 18.34 3.50
N GLY A 139 4.30 17.97 4.23
CA GLY A 139 3.16 18.86 4.42
C GLY A 139 3.57 19.99 5.36
N CYS A 140 3.24 21.23 5.02
CA CYS A 140 3.40 22.33 5.97
C CYS A 140 2.39 22.10 7.10
N SER A 141 2.85 21.72 8.29
CA SER A 141 2.03 21.65 9.49
C SER A 141 1.81 23.07 10.05
N ASP A 142 1.17 23.93 9.26
CA ASP A 142 0.72 25.25 9.69
C ASP A 142 -0.81 25.31 9.64
N VAL A 143 -1.39 25.18 10.83
CA VAL A 143 -2.50 25.96 11.40
C VAL A 143 -3.51 26.62 10.42
N HIS A 144 -4.76 26.16 10.52
CA HIS A 144 -6.00 26.83 10.10
C HIS A 144 -6.17 27.27 8.62
N SER A 145 -7.11 26.61 7.93
CA SER A 145 -8.24 27.26 7.23
C SER A 145 -9.31 26.24 6.85
#